data_AF-A0A4P1QG17-F1
#
_entry.id   AF-A0A4P1QG17-F1
#
_cell.length_a   1.000
_cell.length_b   1.000
_cell.length_c   1.000
_cell.angle_alpha   90.00
_cell.angle_beta   90.00
_cell.angle_gamma   90.00
#
_symmetry.space_group_name_H-M   'P 1'
#
loop_
_entity.id
_entity.type
_entity.pdbx_description
1 polymer ?
#
loop_
_entity_poly.entity_id
_entity_poly.type
_entity_poly.pdbx_seq_one_letter_code
_entity_poly.pdbx_strand_id
1 'polypeptide(L)'
;MKKLLLLIPALLAPIPLAVSCVHKETQEEKDEKLAKKYEKEYVDKQKYVFDDFEQFKIKDEHFEENFEKSDLWAPDRNIKKYWLTGLFYDDFGKWYNDFEHKFNIFKKVMNKYASKEIIEYKNPKSNIDPVNLYYVKEVKFDFSRGMPSQSYYITLGEEGFKRIVKLFNIPNLNLNLSWYLSIYVWKILNNTSIAKTYYSKINITSMFDLPRLNTIEKMRDIFSIPKPYYKNEHFMTYPAGEEHYQGKGDWKPKITFDSFRGLDKSLSTNDLLRLRYKISEYADDWKKLDEEYIEQYGNYDPLKFASYRFKITEYDPDKPFDAEPSKVDEFVLSKHGI
;
A
#
# COMPACT_ATOMS: atom_id res chain seq x y z
N MET A 1 -5.50 3.81 100.50
CA MET A 1 -5.18 2.58 99.74
C MET A 1 -6.40 1.69 99.65
N LYS A 2 -7.05 1.63 98.49
CA LYS A 2 -7.97 0.56 98.07
C LYS A 2 -7.76 0.34 96.56
N LYS A 3 -7.44 -0.91 96.20
CA LYS A 3 -7.33 -1.40 94.82
C LYS A 3 -8.71 -1.40 94.17
N LEU A 4 -8.77 -1.07 92.88
CA LEU A 4 -9.81 -1.57 91.99
C LEU A 4 -9.14 -2.06 90.71
N LEU A 5 -9.32 -3.35 90.40
CA LEU A 5 -9.00 -3.95 89.12
C LEU A 5 -9.89 -3.33 88.04
N LEU A 6 -9.32 -3.04 86.88
CA LEU A 6 -10.06 -2.87 85.63
C LEU A 6 -9.33 -3.64 84.53
N LEU A 7 -10.04 -4.63 83.97
CA LEU A 7 -9.69 -5.40 82.80
C LEU A 7 -9.42 -4.48 81.61
N ILE A 8 -8.45 -4.82 80.77
CA ILE A 8 -8.38 -4.34 79.38
C ILE A 8 -8.37 -5.56 78.44
N PRO A 9 -9.17 -5.53 77.35
CA PRO A 9 -9.46 -6.69 76.52
C PRO A 9 -8.33 -7.02 75.54
N ALA A 10 -8.32 -8.28 75.11
CA ALA A 10 -7.48 -8.81 74.04
C ALA A 10 -7.55 -7.94 72.77
N LEU A 11 -6.41 -7.40 72.36
CA LEU A 11 -6.20 -6.78 71.06
C LEU A 11 -6.22 -7.86 69.98
N LEU A 12 -7.34 -7.89 69.25
CA LEU A 12 -7.51 -8.56 67.97
C LEU A 12 -6.38 -8.14 67.02
N ALA A 13 -5.53 -9.10 66.65
CA ALA A 13 -4.59 -8.91 65.56
C ALA A 13 -5.37 -8.73 64.25
N PRO A 14 -5.04 -7.73 63.40
CA PRO A 14 -5.66 -7.60 62.10
C PRO A 14 -5.15 -8.74 61.19
N ILE A 15 -6.09 -9.54 60.69
CA ILE A 15 -5.84 -10.51 59.61
C ILE A 15 -5.45 -9.69 58.37
N PRO A 16 -4.27 -9.91 57.75
CA PRO A 16 -3.97 -9.30 56.48
C PRO A 16 -4.84 -9.96 55.41
N LEU A 17 -5.89 -9.25 54.99
CA LEU A 17 -6.60 -9.52 53.75
C LEU A 17 -5.63 -9.22 52.61
N ALA A 18 -4.94 -10.26 52.12
CA ALA A 18 -4.20 -10.23 50.87
C ALA A 18 -5.19 -10.02 49.72
N VAL A 19 -5.44 -8.76 49.37
CA VAL A 19 -6.09 -8.42 48.11
C VAL A 19 -5.08 -8.75 47.01
N SER A 20 -5.30 -9.87 46.31
CA SER A 20 -4.62 -10.18 45.06
C SER A 20 -4.98 -9.11 44.04
N CYS A 21 -4.23 -8.00 44.00
CA CYS A 21 -4.24 -7.08 42.88
C CYS A 21 -3.73 -7.84 41.65
N VAL A 22 -4.65 -8.24 40.78
CA VAL A 22 -4.29 -8.75 39.45
C VAL A 22 -3.62 -7.60 38.71
N HIS A 23 -2.27 -7.61 38.66
CA HIS A 23 -1.51 -6.62 37.89
C HIS A 23 -1.90 -6.75 36.42
N LYS A 24 -2.65 -5.77 35.91
CA LYS A 24 -3.02 -5.70 34.51
C LYS A 24 -1.85 -5.06 33.78
N GLU A 25 -1.21 -5.82 32.91
CA GLU A 25 -0.05 -5.34 32.15
C GLU A 25 -0.37 -4.04 31.41
N THR A 26 0.55 -3.08 31.52
CA THR A 26 0.47 -1.81 30.79
C THR A 26 0.76 -2.04 29.30
N GLN A 27 0.37 -1.08 28.44
CA GLN A 27 0.72 -1.18 27.02
C GLN A 27 2.24 -1.13 26.81
N GLU A 28 2.96 -0.37 27.62
CA GLU A 28 4.42 -0.26 27.55
C GLU A 28 5.10 -1.60 27.90
N GLU A 29 4.62 -2.31 28.93
CA GLU A 29 5.11 -3.65 29.27
C GLU A 29 4.86 -4.66 28.13
N LYS A 30 3.71 -4.56 27.45
CA LYS A 30 3.40 -5.41 26.28
C LYS A 30 4.30 -5.08 25.10
N ASP A 31 4.53 -3.81 24.81
CA ASP A 31 5.42 -3.35 23.74
C ASP A 31 6.86 -3.80 24.00
N GLU A 32 7.34 -3.73 25.24
CA GLU A 32 8.67 -4.21 25.62
C GLU A 32 8.79 -5.74 25.46
N LYS A 33 7.76 -6.49 25.88
CA LYS A 33 7.72 -7.94 25.67
C LYS A 33 7.71 -8.31 24.19
N LEU A 34 6.95 -7.58 23.38
CA LEU A 34 6.90 -7.79 21.93
C LEU A 34 8.24 -7.41 21.27
N ALA A 35 8.88 -6.32 21.68
CA ALA A 35 10.20 -5.93 21.21
C ALA A 35 11.25 -7.01 21.51
N LYS A 36 11.26 -7.57 22.73
CA LYS A 36 12.13 -8.70 23.10
C LYS A 36 11.84 -9.96 22.28
N LYS A 37 10.57 -10.24 21.96
CA LYS A 37 10.19 -11.33 21.04
C LYS A 37 10.78 -11.10 19.65
N TYR A 38 10.68 -9.86 19.13
CA TYR A 38 11.20 -9.50 17.81
C TYR A 38 12.72 -9.49 17.74
N GLU A 39 13.42 -9.07 18.79
CA GLU A 39 14.87 -9.21 18.89
C GLU A 39 15.27 -10.68 18.69
N LYS A 40 14.67 -11.60 19.45
CA LYS A 40 14.93 -13.04 19.33
C LYS A 40 14.54 -13.64 17.98
N GLU A 41 13.39 -13.25 17.44
CA GLU A 41 12.88 -13.85 16.19
C GLU A 41 13.59 -13.31 14.95
N TYR A 42 13.85 -12.01 14.89
CA TYR A 42 14.32 -11.35 13.68
C TYR A 42 15.82 -11.02 13.71
N VAL A 43 16.39 -10.73 14.89
CA VAL A 43 17.81 -10.40 15.04
C VAL A 43 18.64 -11.65 15.33
N ASP A 44 18.33 -12.38 16.41
CA ASP A 44 19.15 -13.53 16.83
C ASP A 44 19.13 -14.65 15.77
N LYS A 45 17.98 -14.87 15.12
CA LYS A 45 17.83 -15.84 14.02
C LYS A 45 18.18 -15.26 12.64
N GLN A 46 18.59 -14.00 12.56
CA GLN A 46 18.93 -13.31 11.30
C GLN A 46 17.79 -13.34 10.25
N LYS A 47 16.54 -13.32 10.71
CA LYS A 47 15.34 -13.33 9.87
C LYS A 47 14.84 -11.90 9.70
N TYR A 48 15.45 -11.10 8.82
CA TYR A 48 15.14 -9.66 8.75
C TYR A 48 13.87 -9.29 7.95
N VAL A 49 12.92 -10.22 7.77
CA VAL A 49 11.66 -10.00 7.06
C VAL A 49 10.52 -9.93 8.06
N PHE A 50 9.83 -8.79 8.11
CA PHE A 50 8.64 -8.65 8.94
C PHE A 50 7.49 -9.49 8.39
N ASP A 51 7.01 -10.41 9.20
CA ASP A 51 5.94 -11.37 8.87
C ASP A 51 4.98 -11.66 10.02
N ASP A 52 5.09 -10.97 11.16
CA ASP A 52 4.21 -11.10 12.34
C ASP A 52 2.90 -10.32 12.14
N PHE A 53 2.17 -10.66 11.09
CA PHE A 53 0.82 -10.20 10.83
C PHE A 53 0.01 -11.30 10.14
N GLU A 54 -1.28 -11.36 10.43
CA GLU A 54 -2.20 -12.17 9.64
C GLU A 54 -2.59 -11.40 8.38
N GLN A 55 -2.66 -12.08 7.24
CA GLN A 55 -3.15 -11.47 6.00
C GLN A 55 -4.61 -11.05 6.18
N PHE A 56 -4.94 -9.77 5.93
CA PHE A 56 -6.32 -9.31 5.92
C PHE A 56 -7.13 -10.14 4.92
N LYS A 57 -8.23 -10.72 5.39
CA LYS A 57 -9.15 -11.52 4.58
C LYS A 57 -10.32 -10.65 4.18
N ILE A 58 -10.34 -10.23 2.92
CA ILE A 58 -11.52 -9.62 2.30
C ILE A 58 -12.59 -10.71 2.16
N LYS A 59 -13.80 -10.45 2.68
CA LYS A 59 -14.92 -11.40 2.66
C LYS A 59 -16.12 -10.82 1.93
N ASP A 60 -17.11 -11.65 1.60
CA ASP A 60 -18.31 -11.18 0.92
C ASP A 60 -19.12 -10.19 1.76
N GLU A 61 -19.14 -10.33 3.09
CA GLU A 61 -19.86 -9.41 3.98
C GLU A 61 -19.23 -8.01 4.07
N HIS A 62 -18.04 -7.84 3.49
CA HIS A 62 -17.39 -6.53 3.33
C HIS A 62 -17.97 -5.73 2.16
N PHE A 63 -18.85 -6.34 1.35
CA PHE A 63 -19.43 -5.72 0.18
C PHE A 63 -20.96 -5.72 0.23
N GLU A 64 -21.54 -4.65 -0.28
CA GLU A 64 -22.97 -4.54 -0.54
C GLU A 64 -23.18 -4.17 -2.01
N GLU A 65 -23.99 -4.95 -2.72
CA GLU A 65 -24.26 -4.70 -4.14
C GLU A 65 -25.17 -3.48 -4.31
N ASN A 66 -24.76 -2.54 -5.15
CA ASN A 66 -25.58 -1.39 -5.52
C ASN A 66 -26.34 -1.66 -6.81
N PHE A 67 -27.68 -1.58 -6.74
CA PHE A 67 -28.57 -1.76 -7.89
C PHE A 67 -28.90 -0.46 -8.62
N GLU A 68 -28.42 0.69 -8.16
CA GLU A 68 -28.64 1.97 -8.84
C GLU A 68 -28.05 1.94 -10.25
N LYS A 69 -28.82 2.44 -11.23
CA LYS A 69 -28.29 2.68 -12.58
C LYS A 69 -27.18 3.73 -12.51
N SER A 70 -26.17 3.55 -13.35
CA SER A 70 -25.01 4.43 -13.40
C SER A 70 -24.89 4.93 -14.81
N ASP A 71 -24.85 6.25 -14.96
CA ASP A 71 -24.72 6.94 -16.24
C ASP A 71 -23.25 7.00 -16.72
N LEU A 72 -22.37 6.19 -16.13
CA LEU A 72 -20.95 6.13 -16.47
C LEU A 72 -20.67 5.37 -17.76
N TRP A 73 -21.63 4.56 -18.19
CA TRP A 73 -21.43 3.56 -19.24
C TRP A 73 -22.17 3.94 -20.51
N ALA A 74 -21.65 3.50 -21.64
CA ALA A 74 -22.45 3.41 -22.85
C ALA A 74 -23.73 2.58 -22.58
N PRO A 75 -24.85 2.86 -23.31
CA PRO A 75 -26.08 2.10 -23.17
C PRO A 75 -25.82 0.59 -23.22
N ASP A 76 -26.51 -0.19 -22.39
CA ASP A 76 -26.48 -1.66 -22.32
C ASP A 76 -25.33 -2.33 -21.55
N ARG A 77 -24.43 -1.57 -20.89
CA ARG A 77 -23.41 -2.20 -20.01
C ARG A 77 -23.97 -2.52 -18.62
N ASN A 78 -23.88 -3.78 -18.22
CA ASN A 78 -24.20 -4.22 -16.86
C ASN A 78 -22.93 -4.63 -16.10
N ILE A 79 -22.36 -3.70 -15.34
CA ILE A 79 -21.24 -3.96 -14.43
C ILE A 79 -21.76 -4.07 -13.01
N LYS A 80 -21.23 -5.03 -12.25
CA LYS A 80 -21.55 -5.15 -10.83
C LYS A 80 -20.93 -4.02 -10.01
N LYS A 81 -21.75 -3.40 -9.18
CA LYS A 81 -21.37 -2.23 -8.39
C LYS A 81 -21.37 -2.62 -6.93
N TYR A 82 -20.33 -2.26 -6.21
CA TYR A 82 -20.23 -2.58 -4.79
C TYR A 82 -19.93 -1.35 -3.96
N TRP A 83 -20.53 -1.27 -2.79
CA TRP A 83 -20.05 -0.43 -1.69
C TRP A 83 -19.25 -1.28 -0.72
N LEU A 84 -18.32 -0.65 -0.01
CA LEU A 84 -17.71 -1.26 1.17
C LEU A 84 -18.61 -1.03 2.37
N THR A 85 -18.90 -2.10 3.11
CA THR A 85 -19.79 -2.05 4.28
C THR A 85 -19.10 -1.45 5.50
N GLY A 86 -19.89 -1.08 6.51
CA GLY A 86 -19.37 -0.70 7.83
C GLY A 86 -18.46 -1.78 8.44
N LEU A 87 -18.78 -3.05 8.21
CA LEU A 87 -17.98 -4.18 8.67
C LEU A 87 -16.57 -4.18 8.08
N PHE A 88 -16.43 -3.87 6.78
CA PHE A 88 -15.11 -3.69 6.17
C PHE A 88 -14.31 -2.61 6.89
N TYR A 89 -14.94 -1.46 7.17
CA TYR A 89 -14.27 -0.34 7.82
C TYR A 89 -13.80 -0.67 9.24
N ASP A 90 -14.60 -1.41 10.00
CA ASP A 90 -14.25 -1.83 11.35
C ASP A 90 -13.13 -2.88 11.35
N ASP A 91 -13.27 -3.90 10.51
CA ASP A 91 -12.28 -4.99 10.40
C ASP A 91 -10.95 -4.46 9.87
N PHE A 92 -10.97 -3.68 8.78
CA PHE A 92 -9.77 -3.07 8.23
C PHE A 92 -9.12 -2.10 9.22
N GLY A 93 -9.91 -1.32 9.96
CA GLY A 93 -9.39 -0.41 10.97
C GLY A 93 -8.63 -1.13 12.08
N LYS A 94 -9.20 -2.23 12.62
CA LYS A 94 -8.53 -3.07 13.63
C LYS A 94 -7.25 -3.68 13.08
N TRP A 95 -7.34 -4.27 11.88
CA TRP A 95 -6.19 -4.91 11.25
C TRP A 95 -5.06 -3.94 10.95
N TYR A 96 -5.37 -2.79 10.35
CA TYR A 96 -4.36 -1.78 9.97
C TYR A 96 -3.65 -1.22 11.20
N ASN A 97 -4.39 -0.94 12.28
CA ASN A 97 -3.81 -0.44 13.52
C ASN A 97 -2.89 -1.48 14.18
N ASP A 98 -3.26 -2.77 14.18
CA ASP A 98 -2.41 -3.86 14.68
C ASP A 98 -1.15 -4.03 13.82
N PHE A 99 -1.30 -4.05 12.49
CA PHE A 99 -0.18 -4.11 11.55
C PHE A 99 0.80 -2.96 11.76
N GLU A 100 0.30 -1.72 11.80
CA GLU A 100 1.12 -0.52 11.98
C GLU A 100 1.83 -0.52 13.33
N HIS A 101 1.13 -0.89 14.41
CA HIS A 101 1.71 -0.99 15.74
C HIS A 101 2.87 -1.99 15.80
N LYS A 102 2.64 -3.23 15.33
CA LYS A 102 3.66 -4.29 15.29
C LYS A 102 4.82 -3.90 14.37
N PHE A 103 4.52 -3.37 13.19
CA PHE A 103 5.55 -2.95 12.24
C PHE A 103 6.41 -1.80 12.80
N ASN A 104 5.81 -0.87 13.56
CA ASN A 104 6.58 0.18 14.23
C ASN A 104 7.53 -0.37 15.31
N ILE A 105 7.12 -1.38 16.08
CA ILE A 105 8.00 -2.05 17.04
C ILE A 105 9.12 -2.80 16.30
N PHE A 106 8.79 -3.51 15.22
CA PHE A 106 9.78 -4.16 14.36
C PHE A 106 10.83 -3.17 13.85
N LYS A 107 10.41 -2.02 13.30
CA LYS A 107 11.34 -0.95 12.87
C LYS A 107 12.25 -0.50 14.00
N LYS A 108 11.72 -0.26 15.21
CA LYS A 108 12.53 0.14 16.38
C LYS A 108 13.60 -0.91 16.72
N VAL A 109 13.23 -2.19 16.74
CA VAL A 109 14.15 -3.31 17.00
C VAL A 109 15.24 -3.38 15.92
N MET A 110 14.85 -3.30 14.64
CA MET A 110 15.79 -3.33 13.52
C MET A 110 16.78 -2.15 13.57
N ASN A 111 16.31 -0.93 13.83
CA ASN A 111 17.20 0.23 13.95
C ASN A 111 18.20 0.08 15.11
N LYS A 112 17.77 -0.51 16.22
CA LYS A 112 18.62 -0.64 17.41
C LYS A 112 19.67 -1.73 17.27
N TYR A 113 19.30 -2.88 16.73
CA TYR A 113 20.14 -4.09 16.80
C TYR A 113 20.62 -4.62 15.44
N ALA A 114 20.00 -4.21 14.35
CA ALA A 114 20.28 -4.73 13.01
C ALA A 114 20.25 -3.60 11.95
N SER A 115 20.76 -2.40 12.29
CA SER A 115 20.71 -1.23 11.40
C SER A 115 21.42 -1.44 10.07
N LYS A 116 22.48 -2.28 10.05
CA LYS A 116 23.21 -2.69 8.83
C LYS A 116 22.40 -3.57 7.88
N GLU A 117 21.27 -4.10 8.34
CA GLU A 117 20.36 -4.94 7.57
C GLU A 117 19.22 -4.13 6.94
N ILE A 118 19.01 -2.89 7.39
CA ILE A 118 18.08 -1.95 6.79
C ILE A 118 18.69 -1.43 5.50
N ILE A 119 17.91 -1.43 4.42
CA ILE A 119 18.35 -0.86 3.14
C ILE A 119 17.99 0.61 3.11
N GLU A 120 18.93 1.44 2.70
CA GLU A 120 18.67 2.84 2.43
C GLU A 120 18.56 3.05 0.91
N TYR A 121 17.48 3.69 0.47
CA TYR A 121 17.34 4.19 -0.89
C TYR A 121 17.53 5.71 -0.92
N LYS A 122 18.42 6.18 -1.78
CA LYS A 122 18.62 7.61 -2.05
C LYS A 122 18.78 7.82 -3.55
N ASN A 123 17.93 8.65 -4.14
CA ASN A 123 18.20 9.20 -5.46
C ASN A 123 19.00 10.50 -5.31
N PRO A 124 20.28 10.56 -5.73
CA PRO A 124 21.11 11.77 -5.60
C PRO A 124 20.62 12.95 -6.45
N LYS A 125 19.74 12.71 -7.42
CA LYS A 125 19.12 13.75 -8.26
C LYS A 125 17.84 14.31 -7.65
N SER A 126 17.31 13.67 -6.60
CA SER A 126 16.15 14.15 -5.87
C SER A 126 16.57 14.88 -4.60
N ASN A 127 15.85 15.93 -4.21
CA ASN A 127 16.03 16.61 -2.92
C ASN A 127 15.36 15.85 -1.75
N ILE A 128 15.10 14.55 -1.92
CA ILE A 128 14.41 13.73 -0.93
C ILE A 128 15.45 13.12 0.01
N ASP A 129 15.16 13.16 1.32
CA ASP A 129 15.98 12.47 2.31
C ASP A 129 16.06 10.97 2.02
N PRO A 130 17.19 10.31 2.37
CA PRO A 130 17.30 8.87 2.21
C PRO A 130 16.15 8.14 2.93
N VAL A 131 15.60 7.13 2.27
CA VAL A 131 14.46 6.36 2.78
C VAL A 131 14.95 5.01 3.27
N ASN A 132 14.72 4.75 4.56
CA ASN A 132 14.97 3.45 5.18
C ASN A 132 13.86 2.45 4.80
N LEU A 133 14.25 1.40 4.09
CA LEU A 133 13.38 0.33 3.62
C LEU A 133 13.60 -0.92 4.47
N TYR A 134 12.48 -1.45 4.96
CA TYR A 134 12.42 -2.66 5.75
C TYR A 134 11.79 -3.76 4.89
N TYR A 135 12.34 -4.97 4.95
CA TYR A 135 11.74 -6.10 4.25
C TYR A 135 10.46 -6.52 4.94
N VAL A 136 9.37 -6.60 4.18
CA VAL A 136 8.06 -7.01 4.66
C VAL A 136 7.58 -8.13 3.77
N LYS A 137 7.05 -9.21 4.36
CA LYS A 137 6.35 -10.26 3.61
C LYS A 137 5.23 -9.62 2.79
N GLU A 138 5.04 -10.05 1.54
CA GLU A 138 4.05 -9.44 0.65
C GLU A 138 2.67 -9.37 1.30
N VAL A 139 2.06 -8.18 1.26
CA VAL A 139 0.73 -7.90 1.82
C VAL A 139 -0.26 -7.78 0.66
N LYS A 140 -1.24 -8.68 0.62
CA LYS A 140 -2.17 -8.80 -0.52
C LYS A 140 -3.52 -8.17 -0.21
N PHE A 141 -4.01 -7.30 -1.08
CA PHE A 141 -5.38 -6.81 -1.05
C PHE A 141 -6.00 -7.05 -2.42
N ASP A 142 -6.92 -8.01 -2.49
CA ASP A 142 -7.63 -8.34 -3.71
C ASP A 142 -9.13 -8.10 -3.53
N PHE A 143 -9.60 -7.00 -4.11
CA PHE A 143 -10.99 -6.59 -4.06
C PHE A 143 -11.86 -7.25 -5.13
N SER A 144 -11.30 -8.18 -5.92
CA SER A 144 -12.00 -8.81 -7.05
C SER A 144 -13.13 -9.72 -6.67
N ARG A 145 -13.05 -10.36 -5.50
CA ARG A 145 -13.94 -11.48 -5.15
C ARG A 145 -13.97 -12.55 -6.25
N GLY A 146 -12.84 -12.74 -6.95
CA GLY A 146 -12.71 -13.67 -8.08
C GLY A 146 -13.29 -13.18 -9.41
N MET A 147 -13.76 -11.93 -9.50
CA MET A 147 -14.26 -11.33 -10.75
C MET A 147 -13.15 -10.64 -11.56
N PRO A 148 -13.23 -10.64 -12.90
CA PRO A 148 -12.36 -9.81 -13.73
C PRO A 148 -12.46 -8.32 -13.38
N SER A 149 -11.35 -7.59 -13.38
CA SER A 149 -11.34 -6.16 -13.00
C SER A 149 -12.23 -5.25 -13.85
N GLN A 150 -12.61 -5.68 -15.06
CA GLN A 150 -13.52 -4.98 -15.96
C GLN A 150 -15.01 -5.30 -15.74
N SER A 151 -15.35 -6.28 -14.89
CA SER A 151 -16.73 -6.74 -14.67
C SER A 151 -17.34 -6.29 -13.34
N TYR A 152 -16.58 -5.58 -12.52
CA TYR A 152 -17.07 -4.95 -11.29
C TYR A 152 -16.36 -3.63 -11.05
N TYR A 153 -16.92 -2.81 -10.17
CA TYR A 153 -16.19 -1.72 -9.52
C TYR A 153 -16.75 -1.44 -8.13
N ILE A 154 -15.91 -0.83 -7.30
CA ILE A 154 -16.27 -0.37 -5.97
C ILE A 154 -16.53 1.13 -6.02
N THR A 155 -17.71 1.55 -5.58
CA THR A 155 -18.03 2.94 -5.29
C THR A 155 -17.52 3.29 -3.91
N LEU A 156 -16.66 4.30 -3.83
CA LEU A 156 -16.12 4.78 -2.57
C LEU A 156 -16.61 6.20 -2.28
N GLY A 157 -17.22 6.38 -1.11
CA GLY A 157 -17.31 7.70 -0.50
C GLY A 157 -15.95 8.17 0.03
N GLU A 158 -15.90 9.40 0.55
CA GLU A 158 -14.64 9.99 1.03
C GLU A 158 -13.92 9.13 2.07
N GLU A 159 -14.65 8.59 3.06
CA GLU A 159 -14.07 7.74 4.11
C GLU A 159 -13.55 6.40 3.57
N GLY A 160 -14.28 5.79 2.62
CA GLY A 160 -13.84 4.58 1.95
C GLY A 160 -12.54 4.83 1.18
N PHE A 161 -12.47 5.95 0.46
CA PHE A 161 -11.26 6.31 -0.27
C PHE A 161 -10.08 6.63 0.63
N LYS A 162 -10.27 7.37 1.73
CA LYS A 162 -9.19 7.62 2.72
C LYS A 162 -8.55 6.31 3.19
N ARG A 163 -9.35 5.26 3.40
CA ARG A 163 -8.86 3.94 3.82
C ARG A 163 -8.11 3.22 2.70
N ILE A 164 -8.59 3.29 1.46
CA ILE A 164 -7.84 2.75 0.32
C ILE A 164 -6.50 3.46 0.15
N VAL A 165 -6.44 4.79 0.29
CA VAL A 165 -5.17 5.53 0.18
C VAL A 165 -4.18 5.10 1.26
N LYS A 166 -4.64 4.76 2.48
CA LYS A 166 -3.76 4.22 3.53
C LYS A 166 -3.07 2.92 3.13
N LEU A 167 -3.62 2.14 2.19
CA LEU A 167 -2.94 0.93 1.71
C LEU A 167 -1.57 1.25 1.09
N PHE A 168 -1.41 2.41 0.45
CA PHE A 168 -0.12 2.84 -0.11
C PHE A 168 0.98 3.09 0.95
N ASN A 169 0.62 3.11 2.25
CA ASN A 169 1.60 3.15 3.34
C ASN A 169 2.16 1.77 3.70
N ILE A 170 1.60 0.70 3.15
CA ILE A 170 1.99 -0.69 3.44
C ILE A 170 3.16 -1.07 2.52
N PRO A 171 4.35 -1.38 3.06
CA PRO A 171 5.46 -1.87 2.23
C PRO A 171 5.15 -3.22 1.61
N ASN A 172 5.69 -3.46 0.41
CA ASN A 172 5.51 -4.68 -0.35
C ASN A 172 4.03 -5.01 -0.63
N LEU A 173 3.22 -3.98 -0.86
CA LEU A 173 1.80 -4.13 -1.20
C LEU A 173 1.63 -4.80 -2.57
N ASN A 174 0.71 -5.76 -2.60
CA ASN A 174 0.11 -6.36 -3.78
C ASN A 174 -1.38 -5.99 -3.80
N LEU A 175 -1.75 -5.01 -4.62
CA LEU A 175 -3.11 -4.47 -4.70
C LEU A 175 -3.77 -4.84 -6.03
N ASN A 176 -4.97 -5.39 -5.97
CA ASN A 176 -5.90 -5.49 -7.08
C ASN A 176 -7.20 -4.79 -6.72
N LEU A 177 -7.49 -3.70 -7.41
CA LEU A 177 -8.61 -2.82 -7.12
C LEU A 177 -9.29 -2.40 -8.43
N SER A 178 -10.59 -2.59 -8.49
CA SER A 178 -11.43 -1.93 -9.49
C SER A 178 -12.37 -0.99 -8.77
N TRP A 179 -12.30 0.30 -9.09
CA TRP A 179 -13.05 1.31 -8.37
C TRP A 179 -13.58 2.39 -9.29
N TYR A 180 -14.61 3.08 -8.81
CA TYR A 180 -15.07 4.30 -9.44
C TYR A 180 -14.49 5.51 -8.69
N LEU A 181 -13.85 6.40 -9.45
CA LEU A 181 -13.18 7.58 -8.93
C LEU A 181 -14.04 8.81 -9.20
N SER A 182 -14.53 9.45 -8.13
CA SER A 182 -15.20 10.76 -8.23
C SER A 182 -14.15 11.88 -8.26
N ILE A 183 -14.36 12.98 -8.98
CA ILE A 183 -13.37 14.08 -9.08
C ILE A 183 -12.93 14.65 -7.72
N TYR A 184 -13.81 14.62 -6.71
CA TYR A 184 -13.52 15.10 -5.35
C TYR A 184 -12.47 14.25 -4.63
N VAL A 185 -12.28 13.02 -5.09
CA VAL A 185 -11.46 12.01 -4.47
C VAL A 185 -9.96 12.27 -4.70
N TRP A 186 -9.59 12.93 -5.80
CA TRP A 186 -8.20 13.37 -6.04
C TRP A 186 -7.68 14.32 -4.97
N LYS A 187 -8.56 15.17 -4.41
CA LYS A 187 -8.20 16.05 -3.30
C LYS A 187 -7.79 15.25 -2.06
N ILE A 188 -8.43 14.11 -1.81
CA ILE A 188 -8.09 13.24 -0.69
C ILE A 188 -6.71 12.60 -0.91
N LEU A 189 -6.41 12.13 -2.12
CA LEU A 189 -5.10 11.56 -2.43
C LEU A 189 -3.97 12.58 -2.16
N ASN A 190 -4.15 13.81 -2.63
CA ASN A 190 -3.15 14.88 -2.49
C ASN A 190 -2.96 15.32 -1.03
N ASN A 191 -4.03 15.29 -0.23
CA ASN A 191 -3.99 15.70 1.17
C ASN A 191 -3.59 14.57 2.14
N THR A 192 -3.58 13.32 1.68
CA THR A 192 -3.21 12.19 2.52
C THR A 192 -1.69 12.05 2.59
N SER A 193 -1.19 11.93 3.82
CA SER A 193 0.22 11.59 4.05
C SER A 193 0.46 10.16 3.60
N ILE A 194 1.38 9.99 2.65
CA ILE A 194 1.78 8.68 2.14
C ILE A 194 3.26 8.50 2.46
N ALA A 195 3.57 7.44 3.20
CA ALA A 195 4.92 7.05 3.52
C ALA A 195 5.65 6.61 2.26
N LYS A 196 6.89 7.05 2.09
CA LYS A 196 7.75 6.59 1.00
C LYS A 196 8.13 5.14 1.24
N THR A 197 7.63 4.26 0.39
CA THR A 197 7.81 2.82 0.50
C THR A 197 7.72 2.17 -0.87
N TYR A 198 8.00 0.87 -0.94
CA TYR A 198 7.99 0.09 -2.17
C TYR A 198 6.79 -0.85 -2.23
N TYR A 199 6.48 -1.31 -3.45
CA TYR A 199 5.34 -2.18 -3.75
C TYR A 199 5.80 -3.40 -4.54
N SER A 200 5.05 -4.51 -4.45
CA SER A 200 5.27 -5.65 -5.34
C SER A 200 4.44 -5.56 -6.60
N LYS A 201 3.15 -5.26 -6.47
CA LYS A 201 2.22 -5.21 -7.60
C LYS A 201 1.07 -4.28 -7.31
N ILE A 202 0.77 -3.37 -8.21
CA ILE A 202 -0.39 -2.48 -8.10
C ILE A 202 -1.17 -2.60 -9.39
N ASN A 203 -2.42 -3.05 -9.30
CA ASN A 203 -3.33 -3.15 -10.41
C ASN A 203 -4.59 -2.36 -10.05
N ILE A 204 -4.82 -1.27 -10.78
CA ILE A 204 -6.00 -0.43 -10.58
C ILE A 204 -6.75 -0.32 -11.90
N THR A 205 -8.03 -0.71 -11.89
CA THR A 205 -8.97 -0.44 -12.96
C THR A 205 -9.91 0.69 -12.53
N SER A 206 -10.00 1.76 -13.32
CA SER A 206 -10.74 2.96 -12.94
C SER A 206 -11.19 3.78 -14.14
N MET A 207 -11.90 4.87 -13.84
CA MET A 207 -11.88 6.09 -14.64
C MET A 207 -10.72 6.97 -14.17
N PHE A 208 -9.94 7.51 -15.12
CA PHE A 208 -8.76 8.36 -14.84
C PHE A 208 -8.87 9.71 -15.55
N ASP A 209 -10.09 10.21 -15.71
CA ASP A 209 -10.37 11.49 -16.35
C ASP A 209 -10.05 12.66 -15.39
N LEU A 210 -9.37 13.69 -15.92
CA LEU A 210 -9.07 14.98 -15.30
C LEU A 210 -8.36 14.97 -13.92
N PRO A 211 -7.32 14.16 -13.67
CA PRO A 211 -6.42 14.40 -12.55
C PRO A 211 -5.74 15.77 -12.71
N ARG A 212 -5.79 16.58 -11.65
CA ARG A 212 -5.03 17.85 -11.61
C ARG A 212 -3.53 17.57 -11.65
N LEU A 213 -2.71 18.53 -12.10
CA LEU A 213 -1.24 18.41 -12.16
C LEU A 213 -0.64 17.81 -10.87
N ASN A 214 -1.02 18.36 -9.73
CA ASN A 214 -0.58 17.91 -8.40
C ASN A 214 -0.90 16.44 -8.10
N THR A 215 -1.93 15.88 -8.75
CA THR A 215 -2.34 14.49 -8.60
C THR A 215 -1.40 13.57 -9.36
N ILE A 216 -0.99 13.96 -10.57
CA ILE A 216 0.04 13.23 -11.31
C ILE A 216 1.36 13.27 -10.56
N GLU A 217 1.77 14.44 -10.06
CA GLU A 217 2.98 14.57 -9.23
C GLU A 217 2.91 13.70 -7.97
N LYS A 218 1.76 13.64 -7.29
CA LYS A 218 1.55 12.76 -6.15
C LYS A 218 1.69 11.29 -6.54
N MET A 219 1.15 10.87 -7.68
CA MET A 219 1.31 9.50 -8.19
C MET A 219 2.78 9.20 -8.52
N ARG A 220 3.50 10.14 -9.15
CA ARG A 220 4.95 10.04 -9.39
C ARG A 220 5.72 9.81 -8.09
N ASP A 221 5.38 10.55 -7.02
CA ASP A 221 5.99 10.41 -5.69
C ASP A 221 5.66 9.07 -5.00
N ILE A 222 4.41 8.61 -5.08
CA ILE A 222 3.99 7.30 -4.52
C ILE A 222 4.85 6.18 -5.11
N PHE A 223 5.04 6.15 -6.43
CA PHE A 223 5.78 5.08 -7.10
C PHE A 223 7.28 5.37 -7.30
N SER A 224 7.84 6.30 -6.52
CA SER A 224 9.22 6.76 -6.63
C SER A 224 10.27 5.81 -6.06
N ILE A 225 9.87 4.95 -5.11
CA ILE A 225 10.78 4.08 -4.38
C ILE A 225 10.76 2.69 -5.04
N PRO A 226 11.86 2.27 -5.68
CA PRO A 226 11.92 0.97 -6.32
C PRO A 226 11.95 -0.17 -5.29
N LYS A 227 11.57 -1.38 -5.72
CA LYS A 227 11.53 -2.53 -4.84
C LYS A 227 12.94 -3.05 -4.56
N PRO A 228 13.38 -3.18 -3.30
CA PRO A 228 14.69 -3.75 -3.02
C PRO A 228 14.76 -5.23 -3.36
N TYR A 229 15.91 -5.70 -3.85
CA TYR A 229 16.22 -7.13 -3.90
C TYR A 229 16.44 -7.64 -2.49
N TYR A 230 15.91 -8.81 -2.16
CA TYR A 230 16.18 -9.43 -0.87
C TYR A 230 17.65 -9.89 -0.79
N LYS A 231 18.28 -9.91 0.39
CA LYS A 231 19.73 -10.20 0.53
C LYS A 231 20.18 -11.54 -0.08
N ASN A 232 19.28 -12.54 -0.19
CA ASN A 232 19.55 -13.81 -0.87
C ASN A 232 19.29 -13.79 -2.39
N GLU A 233 18.71 -12.70 -2.91
CA GLU A 233 18.61 -12.40 -4.35
C GLU A 233 19.89 -11.70 -4.87
N HIS A 234 20.72 -11.11 -3.98
CA HIS A 234 21.99 -10.44 -4.36
C HIS A 234 23.08 -11.35 -4.91
N PHE A 235 23.00 -12.68 -4.71
CA PHE A 235 23.95 -13.64 -5.29
C PHE A 235 23.57 -14.13 -6.69
N MET A 236 22.54 -13.53 -7.29
CA MET A 236 22.15 -13.76 -8.67
C MET A 236 22.67 -12.58 -9.52
N THR A 237 23.98 -12.35 -9.54
CA THR A 237 24.60 -11.49 -10.55
C THR A 237 24.41 -12.18 -11.90
N TYR A 238 23.34 -11.83 -12.62
CA TYR A 238 23.22 -12.20 -14.02
C TYR A 238 23.83 -11.08 -14.87
N PRO A 239 24.72 -11.41 -15.82
CA PRO A 239 25.13 -10.47 -16.84
C PRO A 239 23.88 -9.88 -17.50
N ALA A 240 23.98 -8.63 -17.95
CA ALA A 240 22.95 -8.05 -18.79
C ALA A 240 22.86 -8.89 -20.08
N GLY A 241 21.88 -9.80 -20.13
CA GLY A 241 21.69 -10.74 -21.22
C GLY A 241 21.68 -12.19 -20.72
N GLU A 242 20.62 -12.89 -21.10
CA GLU A 242 20.38 -14.33 -20.97
C GLU A 242 19.58 -14.84 -19.76
N GLU A 243 18.34 -15.12 -20.14
CA GLU A 243 17.23 -15.84 -19.53
C GLU A 243 17.59 -17.28 -19.12
N HIS A 244 18.17 -17.48 -17.93
CA HIS A 244 18.26 -18.82 -17.35
C HIS A 244 17.76 -18.89 -15.91
N TYR A 245 16.52 -18.44 -15.70
CA TYR A 245 15.59 -19.08 -14.76
C TYR A 245 14.17 -19.04 -15.35
N GLN A 246 13.79 -20.14 -15.99
CA GLN A 246 12.39 -20.48 -16.25
C GLN A 246 11.73 -20.94 -14.93
N GLY A 247 11.60 -20.03 -13.98
CA GLY A 247 10.58 -20.09 -12.94
C GLY A 247 9.41 -19.23 -13.40
N LYS A 248 8.27 -19.83 -13.73
CA LYS A 248 7.04 -19.09 -14.06
C LYS A 248 6.70 -18.11 -12.92
N GLY A 249 6.87 -16.79 -13.12
CA GLY A 249 6.33 -15.79 -12.22
C GLY A 249 7.00 -14.42 -12.28
N ASP A 250 6.27 -13.42 -12.79
CA ASP A 250 5.99 -12.06 -12.26
C ASP A 250 6.88 -11.43 -11.14
N TRP A 251 8.18 -11.72 -11.02
CA TRP A 251 9.04 -11.22 -9.93
C TRP A 251 9.36 -9.72 -10.01
N LYS A 252 9.37 -9.17 -11.23
CA LYS A 252 9.62 -7.73 -11.46
C LYS A 252 8.38 -6.94 -11.07
N PRO A 253 8.50 -5.93 -10.20
CA PRO A 253 7.35 -5.22 -9.68
C PRO A 253 6.60 -4.51 -10.81
N LYS A 254 5.27 -4.55 -10.76
CA LYS A 254 4.40 -4.10 -11.86
C LYS A 254 3.36 -3.13 -11.36
N ILE A 255 3.20 -2.02 -12.06
CA ILE A 255 2.16 -1.02 -11.81
C ILE A 255 1.28 -0.94 -13.06
N THR A 256 0.00 -1.24 -12.91
CA THR A 256 -0.97 -1.27 -14.00
C THR A 256 -2.11 -0.32 -13.70
N PHE A 257 -2.40 0.58 -14.64
CA PHE A 257 -3.55 1.47 -14.63
C PHE A 257 -4.38 1.22 -15.89
N ASP A 258 -5.51 0.55 -15.74
CA ASP A 258 -6.41 0.23 -16.85
C ASP A 258 -7.68 1.06 -16.77
N SER A 259 -8.03 1.78 -17.84
CA SER A 259 -9.35 2.38 -17.94
C SER A 259 -10.44 1.33 -18.05
N PHE A 260 -11.65 1.65 -17.59
CA PHE A 260 -12.80 0.80 -17.90
C PHE A 260 -13.13 0.84 -19.40
N ARG A 261 -13.52 -0.33 -19.95
CA ARG A 261 -13.98 -0.46 -21.35
C ARG A 261 -15.41 0.02 -21.53
N GLY A 262 -15.73 0.87 -22.52
CA GLY A 262 -17.13 1.31 -22.73
C GLY A 262 -17.65 2.27 -21.66
N LEU A 263 -16.76 3.09 -21.10
CA LEU A 263 -17.14 4.33 -20.42
C LEU A 263 -17.83 5.27 -21.42
N ASP A 264 -18.64 6.20 -20.91
CA ASP A 264 -19.05 7.35 -21.70
C ASP A 264 -17.82 8.12 -22.22
N LYS A 265 -17.95 8.75 -23.39
CA LYS A 265 -16.86 9.43 -24.08
C LYS A 265 -16.24 10.56 -23.26
N SER A 266 -17.03 11.24 -22.44
CA SER A 266 -16.54 12.28 -21.53
C SER A 266 -15.63 11.73 -20.43
N LEU A 267 -15.68 10.42 -20.16
CA LEU A 267 -15.01 9.77 -19.03
C LEU A 267 -13.94 8.76 -19.47
N SER A 268 -13.85 8.45 -20.76
CA SER A 268 -13.02 7.36 -21.29
C SER A 268 -11.52 7.66 -21.33
N THR A 269 -11.13 8.93 -21.22
CA THR A 269 -9.72 9.35 -21.29
C THR A 269 -8.94 8.80 -20.09
N ASN A 270 -7.74 8.27 -20.36
CA ASN A 270 -6.79 7.90 -19.31
C ASN A 270 -5.68 8.95 -19.20
N ASP A 271 -5.88 9.96 -18.37
CA ASP A 271 -4.88 11.02 -18.22
C ASP A 271 -3.60 10.56 -17.50
N LEU A 272 -3.60 9.36 -16.88
CA LEU A 272 -2.35 8.76 -16.41
C LEU A 272 -1.42 8.36 -17.56
N LEU A 273 -1.87 8.31 -18.82
CA LEU A 273 -0.96 8.18 -19.97
C LEU A 273 0.08 9.30 -20.00
N ARG A 274 -0.18 10.43 -19.32
CA ARG A 274 0.74 11.57 -19.19
C ARG A 274 1.79 11.37 -18.10
N LEU A 275 1.78 10.25 -17.37
CA LEU A 275 2.61 10.05 -16.17
C LEU A 275 4.10 10.26 -16.44
N ARG A 276 4.62 9.89 -17.61
CA ARG A 276 6.04 10.06 -17.99
C ARG A 276 6.35 11.21 -18.95
N TYR A 277 5.35 11.98 -19.35
CA TYR A 277 5.50 13.07 -20.31
C TYR A 277 5.47 14.42 -19.61
N LYS A 278 5.95 15.47 -20.29
CA LYS A 278 5.87 16.84 -19.77
C LYS A 278 4.40 17.21 -19.63
N ILE A 279 4.06 17.69 -18.43
CA ILE A 279 2.70 18.10 -18.11
C ILE A 279 2.66 19.61 -18.18
N SER A 280 1.86 20.13 -19.10
CA SER A 280 1.51 21.53 -19.17
C SER A 280 0.00 21.64 -19.25
N GLU A 281 -0.59 22.48 -18.39
CA GLU A 281 -2.03 22.75 -18.40
C GLU A 281 -2.50 23.35 -19.74
N TYR A 282 -1.57 23.88 -20.56
CA TYR A 282 -1.91 24.67 -21.75
C TYR A 282 -1.02 24.42 -23.00
N ALA A 283 -0.15 23.41 -23.03
CA ALA A 283 0.79 23.24 -24.16
C ALA A 283 0.62 21.93 -24.94
N ASP A 284 0.96 21.98 -26.24
CA ASP A 284 0.95 20.85 -27.19
C ASP A 284 2.14 19.87 -26.99
N ASP A 285 2.94 20.05 -25.95
CA ASP A 285 4.19 19.33 -25.70
C ASP A 285 4.00 17.94 -25.07
N TRP A 286 2.77 17.42 -25.06
CA TRP A 286 2.38 16.14 -24.45
C TRP A 286 3.03 14.90 -25.06
N LYS A 287 3.83 15.05 -26.10
CA LYS A 287 4.66 13.98 -26.69
C LYS A 287 6.10 13.98 -26.18
N LYS A 288 6.52 15.05 -25.49
CA LYS A 288 7.88 15.18 -24.99
C LYS A 288 7.99 14.46 -23.66
N LEU A 289 8.93 13.52 -23.57
CA LEU A 289 9.25 12.85 -22.32
C LEU A 289 9.70 13.87 -21.28
N ASP A 290 9.28 13.63 -20.04
CA ASP A 290 9.72 14.39 -18.89
C ASP A 290 11.01 13.76 -18.35
N GLU A 291 12.14 14.16 -18.94
CA GLU A 291 13.47 13.70 -18.53
C GLU A 291 13.75 14.00 -17.06
N GLU A 292 13.24 15.12 -16.54
CA GLU A 292 13.39 15.49 -15.13
C GLU A 292 12.64 14.51 -14.22
N TYR A 293 11.41 14.11 -14.60
CA TYR A 293 10.69 13.04 -13.92
C TYR A 293 11.49 11.72 -13.90
N ILE A 294 12.04 11.29 -15.05
CA ILE A 294 12.82 10.05 -15.11
C ILE A 294 14.09 10.16 -14.25
N GLU A 295 14.77 11.30 -14.24
CA GLU A 295 15.96 11.51 -13.41
C GLU A 295 15.64 11.53 -11.90
N GLN A 296 14.53 12.17 -11.50
CA GLN A 296 14.14 12.33 -10.09
C GLN A 296 13.47 11.08 -9.50
N TYR A 297 12.72 10.33 -10.30
CA TYR A 297 11.89 9.22 -9.84
C TYR A 297 12.33 7.86 -10.38
N GLY A 298 13.20 7.84 -11.39
CA GLY A 298 13.84 6.63 -11.90
C GLY A 298 14.71 5.95 -10.86
N ASN A 299 14.70 4.62 -10.86
CA ASN A 299 15.64 3.83 -10.07
C ASN A 299 17.10 4.16 -10.46
N TYR A 300 17.87 4.64 -9.49
CA TYR A 300 19.27 5.05 -9.67
C TYR A 300 20.29 3.95 -9.33
N ASP A 301 19.88 2.89 -8.62
CA ASP A 301 20.74 1.75 -8.24
C ASP A 301 20.09 0.41 -8.66
N PRO A 302 20.10 0.09 -9.96
CA PRO A 302 19.45 -1.11 -10.48
C PRO A 302 20.12 -2.41 -10.03
N LEU A 303 21.30 -2.36 -9.39
CA LEU A 303 21.95 -3.52 -8.79
C LEU A 303 21.34 -3.89 -7.44
N LYS A 304 20.77 -2.92 -6.72
CA LYS A 304 20.14 -3.14 -5.42
C LYS A 304 18.62 -3.12 -5.45
N PHE A 305 18.02 -2.52 -6.48
CA PHE A 305 16.58 -2.37 -6.58
C PHE A 305 16.05 -2.77 -7.96
N ALA A 306 14.87 -3.38 -7.97
CA ALA A 306 14.08 -3.65 -9.16
C ALA A 306 13.21 -2.44 -9.53
N SER A 307 13.34 -1.98 -10.78
CA SER A 307 12.48 -0.94 -11.34
C SER A 307 11.05 -1.43 -11.57
N TYR A 308 10.09 -0.55 -11.37
CA TYR A 308 8.70 -0.79 -11.75
C TYR A 308 8.54 -0.86 -13.27
N ARG A 309 7.78 -1.85 -13.71
CA ARG A 309 7.22 -1.91 -15.07
C ARG A 309 5.83 -1.31 -15.04
N PHE A 310 5.67 -0.15 -15.66
CA PHE A 310 4.39 0.49 -15.82
C PHE A 310 3.68 -0.03 -17.06
N LYS A 311 2.37 -0.21 -16.95
CA LYS A 311 1.45 -0.41 -18.06
C LYS A 311 0.22 0.45 -17.84
N ILE A 312 -0.06 1.35 -18.76
CA ILE A 312 -1.21 2.24 -18.70
C ILE A 312 -2.04 2.01 -19.96
N THR A 313 -3.31 1.68 -19.78
CA THR A 313 -4.18 1.24 -20.87
C THR A 313 -5.40 2.15 -20.95
N GLU A 314 -5.69 2.65 -22.15
CA GLU A 314 -6.92 3.36 -22.48
C GLU A 314 -7.75 2.54 -23.46
N TYR A 315 -9.07 2.66 -23.38
CA TYR A 315 -10.01 2.03 -24.30
C TYR A 315 -10.86 3.09 -24.98
N ASP A 316 -11.13 2.88 -26.26
CA ASP A 316 -11.99 3.76 -27.05
C ASP A 316 -13.45 3.46 -26.69
N PRO A 317 -14.23 4.46 -26.23
CA PRO A 317 -15.64 4.28 -25.89
C PRO A 317 -16.51 3.91 -27.10
N ASP A 318 -16.07 4.27 -28.31
CA ASP A 318 -16.82 4.04 -29.55
C ASP A 318 -16.54 2.65 -30.15
N LYS A 319 -15.63 1.86 -29.55
CA LYS A 319 -15.28 0.50 -30.01
C LYS A 319 -16.03 -0.61 -29.25
N PRO A 320 -16.15 -1.81 -29.85
CA PRO A 320 -16.71 -2.98 -29.18
C PRO A 320 -16.00 -3.31 -27.85
N PHE A 321 -16.73 -3.92 -26.92
CA PHE A 321 -16.20 -4.23 -25.59
C PHE A 321 -14.99 -5.18 -25.63
N ASP A 322 -14.92 -6.10 -26.59
CA ASP A 322 -13.82 -7.03 -26.79
C ASP A 322 -12.67 -6.44 -27.62
N ALA A 323 -12.78 -5.18 -28.06
CA ALA A 323 -11.73 -4.53 -28.82
C ALA A 323 -10.41 -4.46 -28.05
N GLU A 324 -9.32 -4.44 -28.82
CA GLU A 324 -8.00 -4.12 -28.30
C GLU A 324 -7.97 -2.70 -27.71
N PRO A 325 -7.08 -2.44 -26.74
CA PRO A 325 -6.85 -1.09 -26.22
C PRO A 325 -6.66 -0.05 -27.33
N SER A 326 -7.16 1.16 -27.08
CA SER A 326 -6.98 2.29 -28.00
C SER A 326 -5.59 2.90 -27.88
N LYS A 327 -5.05 2.94 -26.66
CA LYS A 327 -3.69 3.36 -26.35
C LYS A 327 -3.13 2.47 -25.26
N VAL A 328 -1.84 2.18 -25.37
CA VAL A 328 -1.07 1.47 -24.35
C VAL A 328 0.25 2.20 -24.19
N ASP A 329 0.58 2.61 -22.96
CA ASP A 329 1.89 3.12 -22.60
C ASP A 329 2.57 2.15 -21.65
N GLU A 330 3.66 1.52 -22.11
CA GLU A 330 4.47 0.59 -21.34
C GLU A 330 5.88 1.16 -21.20
N PHE A 331 6.37 1.23 -19.96
CA PHE A 331 7.70 1.75 -19.69
C PHE A 331 8.30 1.21 -18.39
N VAL A 332 9.60 1.36 -18.24
CA VAL A 332 10.33 0.98 -17.03
C VAL A 332 10.83 2.24 -16.34
N LEU A 333 10.47 2.43 -15.06
CA LEU A 333 10.93 3.58 -14.29
C LEU A 333 12.37 3.36 -13.81
N SER A 334 13.32 3.69 -14.66
CA SER A 334 14.76 3.58 -14.42
C SER A 334 15.48 4.75 -15.08
N LYS A 335 16.59 5.21 -14.48
CA LYS A 335 17.49 6.19 -15.12
C LYS A 335 17.93 5.75 -16.53
N HIS A 336 18.00 4.44 -16.76
CA HIS A 336 18.46 3.86 -18.03
C HIS A 336 17.31 3.40 -18.95
N GLY A 337 16.05 3.60 -18.53
CA GLY A 337 14.87 3.02 -19.17
C GLY A 337 14.05 4.00 -20.01
N ILE A 338 14.71 4.80 -20.86
CA ILE A 338 14.03 5.64 -21.87
C ILE A 338 13.44 4.76 -22.97
#